data_AF-A0A178B9U8-F1
#
_entry.id   AF-A0A178B9U8-F1
#
_cell.length_a   1.000
_cell.length_b   1.000
_cell.length_c   1.000
_cell.angle_alpha   90.00
_cell.angle_beta   90.00
_cell.angle_gamma   90.00
#
_symmetry.space_group_name_H-M   'P 1'
#
loop_
_entity.id
_entity.type
_entity.pdbx_description
1 polymer ?
#
loop_
_entity_poly.entity_id
_entity_poly.type
_entity_poly.pdbx_seq_one_letter_code
_entity_poly.pdbx_strand_id
1 'polypeptide(L)'
;MIPTVYRLWHLYLEPAFSLSGALHLTLAPEKYHAYTPSSTPYLPAAQHTYRQLAACYLLIATFEAVFLRRFQDRKIWECALTCMLVCDVGHLWADVSEEWPPQGPGWVALGVTVLGIVVRMCFVFGVGMDGNEERRKEKENRGS
;
A
#
# COMPACT_ATOMS: atom_id res chain seq x y z
N MET A 1 -15.54 -7.62 12.47
CA MET A 1 -15.26 -6.17 12.58
C MET A 1 -13.77 -5.96 12.37
N ILE A 2 -13.37 -4.96 11.58
CA ILE A 2 -11.97 -4.73 11.25
C ILE A 2 -11.28 -3.90 12.35
N PRO A 3 -10.12 -4.32 12.89
CA PRO A 3 -9.38 -3.55 13.90
C PRO A 3 -9.03 -2.12 13.45
N THR A 4 -8.99 -1.19 14.41
CA THR A 4 -8.73 0.24 14.13
C THR A 4 -7.37 0.50 13.49
N VAL A 5 -6.34 -0.28 13.85
CA VAL A 5 -4.99 -0.13 13.28
C VAL A 5 -4.99 -0.33 11.76
N TYR A 6 -5.67 -1.37 11.27
CA TYR A 6 -5.79 -1.64 9.84
C TYR A 6 -6.63 -0.59 9.11
N ARG A 7 -7.67 -0.06 9.76
CA ARG A 7 -8.46 1.04 9.21
C ARG A 7 -7.65 2.32 9.10
N LEU A 8 -6.86 2.66 10.12
CA LEU A 8 -6.01 3.86 10.11
C LEU A 8 -4.99 3.78 8.98
N TRP A 9 -4.32 2.63 8.84
CA TRP A 9 -3.35 2.40 7.79
C TRP A 9 -3.99 2.46 6.40
N HIS A 10 -4.88 1.53 6.07
CA HIS A 10 -5.41 1.38 4.71
C HIS A 10 -6.41 2.48 4.32
N LEU A 11 -7.10 3.16 5.23
CA LEU A 11 -8.09 4.18 4.82
C LEU A 11 -7.54 5.60 4.84
N TYR A 12 -6.37 5.84 5.43
CA TYR A 12 -5.85 7.20 5.62
C TYR A 12 -4.36 7.33 5.30
N LEU A 13 -3.48 6.59 5.97
CA LEU A 13 -2.04 6.76 5.81
C LEU A 13 -1.59 6.35 4.41
N GLU A 14 -1.93 5.13 4.02
CA GLU A 14 -1.51 4.59 2.73
C GLU A 14 -2.11 5.33 1.53
N PRO A 15 -3.42 5.66 1.51
CA PRO A 15 -3.98 6.51 0.46
C PRO A 15 -3.29 7.87 0.35
N ALA A 16 -2.86 8.47 1.47
CA ALA A 16 -2.15 9.74 1.47
C ALA A 16 -0.74 9.60 0.88
N PHE A 17 -0.02 8.52 1.20
CA PHE A 17 1.29 8.23 0.64
C PHE A 17 1.22 7.96 -0.87
N SER A 18 0.29 7.09 -1.30
CA SER A 18 0.09 6.79 -2.72
C SER A 18 -0.34 8.04 -3.50
N LEU A 19 -1.26 8.85 -2.97
CA LEU A 19 -1.65 10.11 -3.61
C LEU A 19 -0.46 11.09 -3.71
N SER A 20 0.33 11.21 -2.65
CA SER A 20 1.55 12.05 -2.67
C SER A 20 2.55 11.58 -3.72
N GLY A 21 2.78 10.26 -3.82
CA GLY A 21 3.64 9.68 -4.84
C GLY A 21 3.13 9.95 -6.25
N ALA A 22 1.82 9.78 -6.49
CA ALA A 22 1.21 10.08 -7.78
C ALA A 22 1.36 11.56 -8.18
N LEU A 23 1.17 12.48 -7.23
CA LEU A 23 1.36 13.91 -7.45
C LEU A 23 2.83 14.25 -7.76
N HIS A 24 3.78 13.66 -7.05
CA HIS A 24 5.21 13.86 -7.33
C HIS A 24 5.59 13.32 -8.72
N LEU A 25 5.14 12.11 -9.08
CA LEU A 25 5.36 11.53 -10.41
C LEU A 25 4.77 12.38 -11.54
N THR A 26 3.63 13.03 -11.29
CA THR A 26 2.93 13.84 -12.30
C THR A 26 3.51 15.24 -12.43
N LEU A 27 3.82 15.90 -11.31
CA LEU A 27 4.17 17.31 -11.26
C LEU A 27 5.69 17.56 -11.20
N ALA A 28 6.45 16.60 -10.66
CA ALA A 28 7.89 16.72 -10.47
C ALA A 28 8.60 15.35 -10.59
N PRO A 29 8.50 14.67 -11.75
CA PRO A 29 9.05 13.33 -11.94
C PRO A 29 10.56 13.26 -11.70
N GLU A 30 11.31 14.32 -12.02
CA GLU A 30 12.74 14.43 -11.72
C GLU A 30 13.02 14.34 -10.21
N LYS A 31 12.20 15.00 -9.38
CA LYS A 31 12.33 14.93 -7.92
C LYS A 31 11.91 13.56 -7.39
N TYR A 32 10.89 12.96 -7.99
CA TYR A 32 10.47 11.60 -7.63
C TYR A 32 11.57 10.58 -7.95
N HIS A 33 12.32 10.79 -9.04
CA HIS A 33 13.40 9.89 -9.44
C HIS A 33 14.48 9.70 -8.36
N ALA A 34 14.62 10.64 -7.42
CA ALA A 34 15.52 10.49 -6.27
C ALA A 34 15.18 9.28 -5.37
N TYR A 35 13.95 8.75 -5.46
CA TYR A 35 13.47 7.58 -4.71
C TYR A 35 13.60 6.27 -5.50
N THR A 36 14.00 6.32 -6.77
CA THR A 36 14.21 5.13 -7.61
C THR A 36 15.67 4.66 -7.56
N PRO A 37 15.98 3.41 -7.98
CA PRO A 37 17.34 2.90 -8.03
C PRO A 37 18.35 3.84 -8.71
N SER A 38 19.50 4.06 -8.07
CA SER A 38 20.53 4.98 -8.54
C SER A 38 21.26 4.50 -9.80
N SER A 39 21.17 3.20 -10.11
CA SER A 39 21.68 2.59 -11.34
C SER A 39 20.96 3.08 -12.59
N THR A 40 19.72 3.56 -12.46
CA THR A 40 18.93 4.10 -13.57
C THR A 40 18.92 5.64 -13.49
N PRO A 41 19.51 6.36 -14.46
CA PRO A 41 19.47 7.83 -14.47
C PRO A 41 18.07 8.34 -14.85
N TYR A 42 17.73 9.55 -14.37
CA TYR A 42 16.52 10.24 -14.79
C TYR A 42 16.58 10.53 -16.30
N LEU A 43 15.54 10.13 -17.04
CA LEU A 43 15.42 10.40 -18.47
C LEU A 43 14.16 11.22 -18.75
N PRO A 44 14.28 12.47 -19.23
CA PRO A 44 13.11 13.28 -19.60
C PRO A 44 12.21 12.62 -20.64
N ALA A 45 12.72 11.73 -21.49
CA ALA A 45 11.90 10.99 -22.46
C ALA A 45 11.00 9.92 -21.81
N ALA A 46 11.29 9.49 -20.58
CA ALA A 46 10.54 8.45 -19.88
C ALA A 46 9.25 8.96 -19.19
N GLN A 47 8.74 10.15 -19.55
CA GLN A 47 7.50 10.70 -18.98
C GLN A 47 6.31 9.73 -19.06
N HIS A 48 6.24 8.92 -20.11
CA HIS A 48 5.18 7.93 -20.24
C HIS A 48 5.21 6.93 -19.06
N THR A 49 6.37 6.40 -18.73
CA THR A 49 6.56 5.45 -17.62
C THR A 49 6.22 6.08 -16.27
N TYR A 50 6.67 7.30 -15.99
CA TYR A 50 6.32 7.99 -14.73
C TYR A 50 4.81 8.23 -14.61
N ARG A 51 4.12 8.54 -15.72
CA ARG A 51 2.65 8.69 -15.71
C ARG A 51 1.92 7.36 -15.52
N GLN A 52 2.43 6.26 -16.08
CA GLN A 52 1.87 4.93 -15.81
C GLN A 52 2.03 4.57 -14.32
N LEU A 53 3.20 4.84 -13.73
CA LEU A 53 3.43 4.62 -12.31
C LEU A 53 2.53 5.53 -11.44
N ALA A 54 2.32 6.79 -11.84
CA ALA A 54 1.40 7.70 -11.16
C ALA A 54 -0.05 7.17 -11.20
N ALA A 55 -0.46 6.59 -12.34
CA ALA A 55 -1.79 5.98 -12.48
C ALA A 55 -1.96 4.77 -11.55
N CYS A 56 -0.93 3.93 -11.39
CA CYS A 56 -0.95 2.83 -10.41
C CYS A 56 -1.13 3.35 -8.97
N TYR A 57 -0.42 4.41 -8.60
CA TYR A 57 -0.54 5.00 -7.26
C TYR A 57 -1.90 5.68 -7.02
N LEU A 58 -2.46 6.32 -8.04
CA LEU A 58 -3.85 6.82 -7.97
C LEU A 58 -4.86 5.68 -7.83
N LEU A 59 -4.64 4.56 -8.52
CA LEU A 59 -5.49 3.38 -8.37
C LEU A 59 -5.44 2.88 -6.92
N ILE A 60 -4.26 2.71 -6.33
CA ILE A 60 -4.13 2.30 -4.93
C ILE A 60 -4.85 3.30 -4.01
N ALA A 61 -4.55 4.60 -4.13
CA ALA A 61 -5.14 5.63 -3.28
C ALA A 61 -6.68 5.64 -3.35
N THR A 62 -7.24 5.54 -4.56
CA THR A 62 -8.70 5.57 -4.77
C THR A 62 -9.36 4.27 -4.37
N PHE A 63 -8.72 3.13 -4.64
CA PHE A 63 -9.24 1.82 -4.25
C PHE A 63 -9.34 1.71 -2.73
N GLU A 64 -8.31 2.16 -2.01
CA GLU A 64 -8.32 2.17 -0.57
C GLU A 64 -9.26 3.24 0.02
N ALA A 65 -9.24 4.48 -0.50
CA ALA A 65 -10.06 5.55 0.02
C ALA A 65 -11.56 5.40 -0.30
N VAL A 66 -11.92 4.78 -1.42
CA VAL A 66 -13.32 4.65 -1.87
C VAL A 66 -13.81 3.23 -1.68
N PHE A 67 -13.16 2.24 -2.30
CA PHE A 67 -13.64 0.87 -2.33
C PHE A 67 -13.58 0.22 -0.94
N LEU A 68 -12.40 0.21 -0.28
CA LEU A 68 -12.30 -0.38 1.07
C LEU A 68 -13.16 0.35 2.10
N ARG A 69 -13.25 1.69 2.00
CA ARG A 69 -14.13 2.49 2.87
C ARG A 69 -15.60 2.12 2.69
N ARG A 70 -16.04 1.79 1.48
CA ARG A 70 -17.44 1.40 1.19
C ARG A 70 -17.78 -0.02 1.63
N PHE A 71 -16.85 -0.96 1.48
CA PHE A 71 -17.05 -2.38 1.75
C PHE A 71 -16.34 -2.79 3.03
N GLN A 72 -17.00 -2.75 4.19
CA GLN A 72 -16.40 -3.07 5.49
C GLN A 72 -16.42 -4.57 5.84
N ASP A 73 -16.66 -5.43 4.84
CA ASP A 73 -16.61 -6.88 5.00
C ASP A 73 -15.15 -7.37 4.99
N ARG A 74 -14.81 -8.22 5.97
CA ARG A 74 -13.45 -8.75 6.14
C ARG A 74 -12.98 -9.54 4.92
N LYS A 75 -13.83 -10.39 4.33
CA LYS A 75 -13.45 -11.22 3.18
C LYS A 75 -13.20 -10.37 1.93
N ILE A 76 -13.98 -9.29 1.78
CA ILE A 76 -13.75 -8.32 0.70
C ILE A 76 -12.40 -7.63 0.88
N TRP A 77 -12.07 -7.22 2.11
CA TRP A 77 -10.75 -6.64 2.41
C TRP A 77 -9.61 -7.64 2.21
N GLU A 78 -9.76 -8.90 2.64
CA GLU A 78 -8.74 -9.94 2.44
C GLU A 78 -8.44 -10.13 0.95
N CYS A 79 -9.48 -10.24 0.12
CA CYS A 79 -9.34 -10.35 -1.33
C CYS A 79 -8.65 -9.11 -1.94
N ALA A 80 -9.16 -7.92 -1.61
CA ALA A 80 -8.62 -6.65 -2.09
C ALA A 80 -7.15 -6.44 -1.71
N LEU A 81 -6.79 -6.71 -0.45
CA LEU A 81 -5.44 -6.56 0.07
C LEU A 81 -4.49 -7.63 -0.48
N THR A 82 -4.99 -8.84 -0.77
CA THR A 82 -4.20 -9.85 -1.48
C THR A 82 -3.85 -9.41 -2.90
N CYS A 83 -4.78 -8.81 -3.64
CA CYS A 83 -4.50 -8.27 -4.97
C CYS A 83 -3.47 -7.14 -4.93
N MET A 84 -3.57 -6.24 -3.94
CA MET A 84 -2.59 -5.17 -3.76
C MET A 84 -1.22 -5.71 -3.35
N LEU A 85 -1.17 -6.75 -2.52
CA LEU A 85 0.07 -7.41 -2.12
C LEU A 85 0.86 -7.95 -3.33
N VAL A 86 0.17 -8.47 -4.36
CA VAL A 86 0.83 -8.89 -5.61
C VAL A 86 1.49 -7.69 -6.31
N CYS A 87 0.85 -6.53 -6.30
CA CYS A 87 1.44 -5.30 -6.86
C CYS A 87 2.65 -4.85 -6.05
N ASP A 88 2.59 -4.90 -4.71
CA ASP A 88 3.69 -4.52 -3.83
C ASP A 88 4.91 -5.42 -4.01
N VAL A 89 4.69 -6.73 -4.18
CA VAL A 89 5.77 -7.68 -4.49
C VAL A 89 6.41 -7.36 -5.84
N GLY A 90 5.63 -6.90 -6.83
CA GLY A 90 6.15 -6.40 -8.10
C GLY A 90 7.04 -5.18 -7.93
N HIS A 91 6.64 -4.21 -7.10
CA HIS A 91 7.48 -3.04 -6.77
C HIS A 91 8.77 -3.44 -6.06
N LEU A 92 8.67 -4.28 -5.02
CA LEU A 92 9.83 -4.77 -4.27
C LEU A 92 10.80 -5.53 -5.17
N TRP A 93 10.29 -6.40 -6.05
CA TRP A 93 11.11 -7.13 -7.00
C TRP A 93 11.84 -6.19 -7.94
N ALA A 94 11.15 -5.20 -8.52
CA ALA A 94 11.75 -4.23 -9.42
C ALA A 94 12.91 -3.48 -8.74
N ASP A 95 12.69 -2.94 -7.53
CA ASP A 95 13.69 -2.17 -6.80
C ASP A 95 14.92 -3.03 -6.44
N VAL A 96 14.70 -4.22 -5.85
CA VAL A 96 15.78 -5.10 -5.39
C VAL A 96 16.56 -5.72 -6.57
N SER A 97 15.89 -5.97 -7.70
CA SER A 97 16.56 -6.51 -8.90
C SER A 97 17.50 -5.52 -9.57
N GLU A 98 17.22 -4.23 -9.40
CA GLU A 98 17.94 -3.14 -10.06
C GLU A 98 19.04 -2.58 -9.13
N GLU A 99 18.78 -2.46 -7.84
CA GLU A 99 19.77 -2.00 -6.86
C GLU A 99 19.59 -2.66 -5.48
N TRP A 100 20.64 -3.33 -4.99
CA TRP A 100 20.72 -3.81 -3.61
C TRP A 100 22.14 -3.67 -3.04
N PRO A 101 22.31 -2.96 -1.90
CA PRO A 101 21.30 -2.21 -1.13
C PRO A 101 20.92 -0.88 -1.80
N PRO A 102 19.71 -0.34 -1.56
CA PRO A 102 19.33 0.97 -2.09
C PRO A 102 20.17 2.10 -1.49
N GLN A 103 20.24 3.22 -2.20
CA GLN A 103 21.00 4.40 -1.78
C GLN A 103 20.11 5.61 -1.53
N GLY A 104 20.57 6.50 -0.66
CA GLY A 104 19.91 7.79 -0.41
C GLY A 104 18.41 7.65 -0.07
N PRO A 105 17.52 8.41 -0.75
CA PRO A 105 16.08 8.32 -0.53
C PRO A 105 15.45 6.96 -0.92
N GLY A 106 16.16 6.08 -1.63
CA GLY A 106 15.70 4.74 -1.96
C GLY A 106 15.37 3.89 -0.72
N TRP A 107 16.03 4.13 0.42
CA TRP A 107 15.65 3.51 1.70
C TRP A 107 14.23 3.86 2.16
N VAL A 108 13.77 5.07 1.86
CA VAL A 108 12.42 5.52 2.18
C VAL A 108 11.42 4.79 1.30
N ALA A 109 11.68 4.70 -0.01
CA ALA A 109 10.83 3.96 -0.94
C ALA A 109 10.70 2.48 -0.54
N LEU A 110 11.84 1.81 -0.32
CA LEU A 110 11.88 0.42 0.13
C LEU A 110 11.13 0.24 1.46
N GLY A 111 11.37 1.14 2.43
CA GLY A 111 10.74 1.07 3.75
C GLY A 111 9.22 1.18 3.69
N VAL A 112 8.69 2.08 2.87
CA VAL A 112 7.24 2.25 2.68
C VAL A 112 6.64 1.01 2.01
N THR A 113 7.27 0.49 0.95
CA THR A 113 6.82 -0.73 0.25
C THR A 113 6.81 -1.93 1.19
N VAL A 114 7.90 -2.17 1.92
CA VAL A 114 8.00 -3.29 2.88
C VAL A 114 6.98 -3.13 4.01
N LEU A 115 6.77 -1.93 4.53
CA LEU A 115 5.75 -1.68 5.55
C LEU A 115 4.34 -1.99 5.04
N GLY A 116 4.00 -1.57 3.83
CA GLY A 116 2.72 -1.91 3.18
C GLY A 116 2.52 -3.42 3.05
N ILE A 117 3.54 -4.14 2.56
CA ILE A 117 3.54 -5.60 2.46
C ILE A 117 3.27 -6.24 3.82
N VAL A 118 4.00 -5.83 4.86
CA VAL A 118 3.88 -6.40 6.21
C VAL A 118 2.48 -6.17 6.77
N VAL A 119 1.93 -4.95 6.67
CA VAL A 119 0.60 -4.65 7.20
C VAL A 119 -0.48 -5.45 6.46
N ARG A 120 -0.38 -5.57 5.13
CA ARG A 120 -1.29 -6.39 4.32
C ARG A 120 -1.21 -7.87 4.71
N MET A 121 0.00 -8.41 4.86
CA MET A 121 0.21 -9.80 5.28
C MET A 121 -0.39 -10.05 6.66
N CYS A 122 -0.14 -9.17 7.64
CA CYS A 122 -0.75 -9.27 8.97
C CYS A 122 -2.29 -9.28 8.89
N PHE A 123 -2.89 -8.44 8.02
CA PHE A 123 -4.32 -8.44 7.82
C PHE A 123 -4.83 -9.76 7.22
N VAL A 124 -4.22 -10.22 6.13
CA VAL A 124 -4.65 -11.42 5.40
C VAL A 124 -4.54 -12.68 6.27
N PHE A 125 -3.51 -12.77 7.11
CA PHE A 125 -3.35 -13.88 8.06
C PHE A 125 -4.17 -13.72 9.36
N GLY A 126 -4.97 -12.67 9.49
CA GLY A 126 -5.85 -12.47 10.64
C GLY A 126 -5.14 -12.04 11.93
N VAL A 127 -3.91 -11.52 11.85
CA VAL A 127 -3.16 -11.07 13.02
C VAL A 127 -3.93 -9.97 13.75
N GLY A 128 -4.17 -10.15 15.05
CA GLY A 128 -4.89 -9.18 15.87
C GLY A 128 -6.41 -9.15 15.67
N MET A 129 -7.01 -10.18 15.07
CA MET A 129 -8.46 -10.27 14.85
C MET A 129 -9.25 -11.07 15.90
N ASP A 130 -8.58 -11.91 16.69
CA ASP A 130 -9.22 -12.90 17.59
C ASP A 130 -10.02 -12.26 18.74
N GLY A 131 -9.50 -11.20 19.36
CA GLY A 131 -10.17 -10.49 20.46
C GLY A 131 -11.46 -9.74 20.07
N ASN A 132 -11.86 -9.79 18.80
CA ASN A 132 -13.10 -9.20 18.29
C ASN A 132 -14.16 -10.27 18.02
N GLU A 133 -13.76 -11.52 17.76
CA GLU A 133 -14.69 -12.65 17.61
C GLU A 133 -15.27 -13.07 18.97
N GLU A 134 -14.44 -13.10 20.02
CA GLU A 134 -14.89 -13.37 21.39
C GLU A 134 -15.92 -12.34 21.87
N ARG A 135 -15.65 -11.05 21.62
CA ARG A 135 -16.58 -9.95 21.93
C ARG A 135 -17.89 -10.01 21.15
N ARG A 136 -17.89 -10.58 19.94
CA ARG A 136 -19.11 -10.78 19.15
C ARG A 136 -19.96 -11.90 19.76
N LYS A 137 -19.32 -13.04 20.09
CA LYS A 137 -19.97 -14.19 20.73
C LYS A 137 -20.56 -13.83 22.09
N GLU A 138 -19.88 -13.03 22.91
CA GLU A 138 -20.43 -12.55 24.20
C GLU A 138 -21.69 -11.69 24.04
N LYS A 139 -21.76 -10.84 23.01
CA LYS A 139 -22.94 -10.01 22.74
C LYS A 139 -24.13 -10.83 22.26
N GLU A 140 -23.88 -11.84 21.42
CA GLU A 140 -24.92 -12.79 20.97
C GLU A 140 -25.47 -13.59 22.17
N ASN A 141 -24.62 -14.03 23.09
CA ASN A 141 -25.04 -14.79 24.29
C ASN A 141 -25.79 -13.96 25.34
N ARG A 142 -25.57 -12.64 25.42
CA ARG A 142 -26.29 -11.73 26.33
C ARG A 142 -27.65 -11.25 25.80
N GLY A 143 -27.92 -11.45 24.51
CA GLY A 143 -29.17 -11.08 23.86
C GLY A 143 -30.15 -12.25 23.69
N SER A 144 -29.77 -13.45 24.12
CA SER A 144 -30.61 -14.66 24.22
C SER A 144 -31.13 -14.84 25.65
#